data_AF-A0A4Y2I8Z6-F1
#
_entry.id   AF-A0A4Y2I8Z6-F1
#
_cell.length_a   1.000
_cell.length_b   1.000
_cell.length_c   1.000
_cell.angle_alpha   90.00
_cell.angle_beta   90.00
_cell.angle_gamma   90.00
#
_symmetry.space_group_name_H-M   'P 1'
#
loop_
_entity.id
_entity.type
_entity.pdbx_description
1 polymer ?
#
loop_
_entity_poly.entity_id
_entity_poly.type
_entity_poly.pdbx_seq_one_letter_code
_entity_poly.pdbx_strand_id
1 'polypeptide(L)'
;MDKLGGGQNVVENSAHQQEEVEKLKKLYYDPKDPGSFGGVKRLSEASGLRKGHVRKFLSGEDPYSLHFPVRYEFQRRKTIAYGLNEL
;
A
#
# COMPACT_ATOMS: atom_id res chain seq x y z
N MET A 1 10.97 7.53 -46.42
CA MET A 1 9.55 7.16 -46.14
C MET A 1 9.57 6.48 -44.81
N ASP A 2 9.52 7.27 -43.74
CA ASP A 2 9.78 6.79 -42.38
C ASP A 2 8.47 6.81 -41.60
N LYS A 3 8.01 5.62 -41.21
CA LYS A 3 6.76 5.45 -40.47
C LYS A 3 6.96 5.88 -39.02
N LEU A 4 6.59 7.12 -38.70
CA LEU A 4 6.36 7.60 -37.33
C LEU A 4 5.03 7.03 -36.81
N GLY A 5 5.05 5.83 -36.21
CA GLY A 5 3.83 5.12 -35.80
C GLY A 5 3.83 4.51 -34.39
N GLY A 6 4.80 4.83 -33.53
CA GLY A 6 4.97 4.15 -32.23
C GLY A 6 4.34 4.83 -31.01
N GLY A 7 3.85 6.07 -31.13
CA GLY A 7 3.49 6.91 -29.97
C GLY A 7 2.09 6.68 -29.37
N GLN A 8 1.15 6.11 -30.13
CA GLN A 8 -0.26 6.06 -29.73
C GLN A 8 -0.52 5.03 -28.60
N ASN A 9 0.14 3.87 -28.66
CA ASN A 9 -0.10 2.78 -27.70
C ASN A 9 0.35 3.09 -26.26
N VAL A 10 1.34 3.96 -26.05
CA VAL A 10 1.82 4.28 -24.69
C VAL A 10 0.86 5.23 -23.98
N VAL A 11 0.28 6.16 -24.74
CA VAL A 11 -0.65 7.17 -24.20
C VAL A 11 -1.98 6.53 -23.81
N GLU A 12 -2.53 5.63 -24.63
CA GLU A 12 -3.78 4.92 -24.34
C GLU A 12 -3.69 4.07 -23.08
N ASN A 13 -2.57 3.35 -22.89
CA ASN A 13 -2.34 2.55 -21.69
C ASN A 13 -2.23 3.39 -20.42
N SER A 14 -1.71 4.63 -20.53
CA SER A 14 -1.61 5.54 -19.39
C SER A 14 -2.97 6.11 -18.96
N ALA A 15 -3.84 6.42 -19.93
CA ALA A 15 -5.19 6.91 -19.67
C ALA A 15 -6.05 5.86 -18.98
N HIS A 16 -6.02 4.61 -19.46
CA HIS A 16 -6.73 3.50 -18.81
C HIS A 16 -6.24 3.23 -17.38
N GLN A 17 -4.94 3.39 -17.12
CA GLN A 17 -4.42 3.28 -15.76
C GLN A 17 -4.93 4.40 -14.84
N GLN A 18 -5.07 5.62 -15.35
CA GLN A 18 -5.62 6.74 -14.58
C GLN A 18 -7.10 6.51 -14.23
N GLU A 19 -7.90 6.03 -15.19
CA GLU A 19 -9.31 5.69 -14.98
C GLU A 19 -9.49 4.60 -13.91
N GLU A 20 -8.67 3.55 -13.95
CA GLU A 20 -8.69 2.49 -12.93
C GLU A 20 -8.37 3.03 -11.53
N VAL A 21 -7.37 3.92 -11.43
CA VAL A 21 -6.98 4.54 -10.17
C VAL A 21 -8.09 5.45 -9.63
N GLU A 22 -8.73 6.25 -10.48
CA GLU A 22 -9.85 7.09 -10.07
C GLU A 22 -11.05 6.27 -9.58
N LYS A 23 -11.35 5.16 -10.27
CA LYS A 23 -12.40 4.23 -9.84
C LYS A 23 -12.07 3.63 -8.47
N LEU A 24 -10.81 3.24 -8.24
CA LEU A 24 -10.37 2.72 -6.95
C LEU A 24 -10.45 3.77 -5.85
N LYS A 25 -10.06 5.02 -6.11
CA LYS A 25 -10.17 6.12 -5.13
C LYS A 25 -11.61 6.36 -4.70
N LYS A 26 -12.55 6.41 -5.65
CA LYS A 26 -13.98 6.62 -5.34
C LYS A 26 -14.51 5.52 -4.42
N LEU A 27 -14.19 4.26 -4.72
CA LEU A 27 -14.62 3.10 -3.91
C LEU A 27 -13.91 3.01 -2.55
N TYR A 28 -12.63 3.38 -2.49
CA TYR A 28 -11.82 3.23 -1.28
C TYR A 28 -12.24 4.22 -0.17
N TYR A 29 -12.63 5.43 -0.56
CA TYR A 29 -12.99 6.51 0.37
C TYR A 29 -14.51 6.66 0.61
N ASP A 30 -15.37 5.95 -0.13
CA ASP A 30 -16.82 5.97 0.14
C ASP A 30 -17.14 5.08 1.35
N PRO A 31 -17.63 5.62 2.48
CA PRO A 31 -17.98 4.82 3.66
C PRO A 31 -19.19 3.89 3.44
N LYS A 32 -19.98 4.09 2.38
CA LYS A 32 -21.12 3.23 2.04
C LYS A 32 -20.68 1.90 1.42
N ASP A 33 -19.51 1.90 0.78
CA ASP A 33 -19.02 0.71 0.10
C ASP A 33 -18.44 -0.32 1.09
N PRO A 34 -18.71 -1.62 0.92
CA PRO A 34 -18.14 -2.66 1.77
C PRO A 34 -16.62 -2.80 1.63
N GLY A 35 -16.05 -2.23 0.55
CA GLY A 35 -14.61 -2.16 0.29
C GLY A 35 -13.90 -0.95 0.91
N SER A 36 -14.63 -0.04 1.55
CA SER A 36 -14.12 1.21 2.13
C SER A 36 -13.01 0.97 3.14
N PHE A 37 -11.90 1.70 3.01
CA PHE A 37 -10.69 1.56 3.82
C PHE A 37 -10.25 0.10 4.04
N GLY A 38 -10.61 -0.78 3.11
CA GLY A 38 -10.39 -2.21 3.21
C GLY A 38 -9.03 -2.63 2.66
N GLY A 39 -8.67 -3.89 2.90
CA GLY A 39 -7.49 -4.48 2.28
C GLY A 39 -7.71 -4.87 0.81
N VAL A 40 -6.62 -5.35 0.17
CA VAL A 40 -6.59 -5.76 -1.25
C VAL A 40 -7.75 -6.67 -1.64
N LYS A 41 -8.14 -7.62 -0.77
CA LYS A 41 -9.22 -8.58 -1.05
C LYS A 41 -10.56 -7.87 -1.25
N ARG A 42 -10.99 -7.07 -0.27
CA ARG A 42 -12.29 -6.38 -0.29
C ARG A 42 -12.39 -5.38 -1.44
N LEU A 43 -11.31 -4.63 -1.68
CA LEU A 43 -11.28 -3.63 -2.75
C LEU A 43 -11.26 -4.29 -4.15
N SER A 44 -10.61 -5.44 -4.31
CA SER A 44 -10.63 -6.22 -5.56
C SER A 44 -12.02 -6.80 -5.84
N GLU A 45 -12.71 -7.30 -4.81
CA GLU A 45 -14.09 -7.80 -4.93
C GLU A 45 -15.08 -6.66 -5.28
N ALA A 46 -14.94 -5.47 -4.68
CA ALA A 46 -15.79 -4.33 -4.97
C ALA A 46 -15.51 -3.68 -6.34
N SER A 47 -14.25 -3.56 -6.74
CA SER A 47 -13.87 -2.89 -7.99
C SER A 47 -13.94 -3.78 -9.24
N GLY A 48 -13.85 -5.10 -9.06
CA GLY A 48 -13.68 -6.07 -10.14
C GLY A 48 -12.27 -6.07 -10.77
N LEU A 49 -11.34 -5.28 -10.23
CA LEU A 49 -9.98 -5.16 -10.75
C LEU A 49 -9.07 -6.27 -10.23
N ARG A 50 -8.04 -6.60 -11.01
CA ARG A 50 -7.02 -7.58 -10.60
C ARG A 50 -6.31 -7.12 -9.33
N LYS A 51 -6.08 -8.07 -8.42
CA LYS A 51 -5.38 -7.84 -7.14
C LYS A 51 -4.03 -7.12 -7.28
N GLY A 52 -3.33 -7.31 -8.40
CA GLY A 52 -2.05 -6.64 -8.66
C GLY A 52 -2.18 -5.11 -8.79
N HIS A 53 -3.19 -4.63 -9.51
CA HIS A 53 -3.43 -3.20 -9.71
C HIS A 53 -3.90 -2.55 -8.41
N VAL A 54 -4.80 -3.24 -7.70
CA VAL A 54 -5.27 -2.86 -6.36
C VAL A 54 -4.12 -2.77 -5.36
N ARG A 55 -3.20 -3.75 -5.37
CA ARG A 55 -2.00 -3.71 -4.51
C ARG A 55 -1.11 -2.53 -4.84
N LYS A 56 -0.88 -2.25 -6.12
CA LYS A 56 -0.07 -1.10 -6.57
C LYS A 56 -0.68 0.22 -6.11
N PHE A 57 -2.00 0.37 -6.24
CA PHE A 57 -2.75 1.51 -5.73
C PHE A 57 -2.59 1.68 -4.21
N LEU A 58 -2.92 0.65 -3.43
CA LEU A 58 -2.83 0.69 -1.96
C LEU A 58 -1.41 0.87 -1.41
N SER A 59 -0.37 0.54 -2.19
CA SER A 59 1.02 0.76 -1.78
C SER A 59 1.45 2.23 -1.89
N GLY A 60 0.74 3.03 -2.69
CA GLY A 60 0.98 4.47 -2.85
C GLY A 60 0.04 5.35 -2.03
N GLU A 61 -1.00 4.78 -1.42
CA GLU A 61 -1.87 5.49 -0.50
C GLU A 61 -1.24 5.52 0.89
N ASP A 62 -1.37 6.66 1.58
CA ASP A 62 -0.86 6.80 2.94
C ASP A 62 -1.58 5.82 3.87
N PRO A 63 -0.87 4.88 4.52
CA PRO A 63 -1.52 4.00 5.47
C PRO A 63 -2.00 4.82 6.67
N TYR A 64 -3.25 4.60 7.09
CA TYR A 64 -3.72 5.04 8.41
C TYR A 64 -3.02 4.22 9.50
N SER A 65 -1.75 4.46 9.74
CA SER A 65 -1.07 3.96 10.92
C SER A 65 -1.10 5.04 12.00
N LEU A 66 -2.13 4.98 12.85
CA LEU A 66 -2.05 5.43 14.25
C LEU A 66 -0.94 4.71 15.05
N HIS A 67 -0.19 3.82 14.40
CA HIS A 67 0.69 2.86 15.03
C HIS A 67 2.13 3.37 15.02
N PHE A 68 2.62 3.78 16.18
CA PHE A 68 4.06 3.78 16.44
C PHE A 68 4.60 2.37 16.14
N PRO A 69 5.76 2.26 15.47
CA PRO A 69 6.36 0.95 15.23
C PRO A 69 6.63 0.26 16.58
N VAL A 70 6.20 -0.99 16.70
CA VAL A 70 6.51 -1.81 17.88
C VAL A 70 8.01 -2.08 17.89
N ARG A 71 8.70 -1.55 18.91
CA ARG A 71 10.14 -1.78 19.10
C ARG A 71 10.34 -3.09 19.87
N TYR A 72 10.46 -4.20 19.16
CA TYR A 72 10.70 -5.52 19.75
C TYR A 72 12.08 -5.62 20.41
N GLU A 73 13.09 -5.04 19.79
CA GLU A 73 14.47 -5.01 20.29
C GLU A 73 14.82 -3.59 20.72
N PHE A 74 14.90 -3.39 22.04
CA PHE A 74 15.43 -2.17 22.63
C PHE A 74 16.68 -2.50 23.42
N GLN A 75 17.72 -1.67 23.30
CA GLN A 75 18.95 -1.86 24.05
C GLN A 75 18.64 -1.76 25.56
N ARG A 76 18.77 -2.90 26.26
CA ARG A 76 18.62 -2.96 27.71
C ARG A 76 19.99 -2.77 28.37
N ARG A 77 20.03 -2.10 29.52
CA ARG A 77 21.22 -2.15 30.37
C ARG A 77 21.45 -3.59 30.79
N LYS A 78 22.70 -4.06 30.70
CA LYS A 78 23.07 -5.40 31.16
C LYS A 78 22.93 -5.45 32.68
N THR A 79 22.33 -6.52 33.20
CA THR A 79 22.36 -6.80 34.64
C THR A 79 23.77 -7.24 35.02
N ILE A 80 24.40 -6.53 35.95
CA ILE A 80 25.66 -6.94 36.57
C ILE A 80 25.30 -7.63 37.88
N ALA A 81 25.62 -8.92 38.02
CA ALA A 81 25.50 -9.63 39.28
C ALA A 81 26.89 -9.66 39.93
N TYR A 82 27.02 -9.04 41.10
CA TYR A 82 28.26 -9.10 41.88
C TYR A 82 28.37 -10.45 42.59
N GLY A 83 29.53 -11.08 42.54
CA GLY A 83 29.85 -12.27 43.34
C GLY A 83 30.10 -11.92 44.81
N LEU A 84 30.06 -12.93 45.69
CA LEU A 84 30.24 -12.79 47.16
C LEU A 84 31.54 -12.04 47.56
N ASN A 85 32.51 -11.91 46.65
CA ASN A 85 33.83 -11.33 46.90
C ASN A 85 34.22 -10.21 45.92
N GLU A 86 33.27 -9.61 45.19
CA GLU A 86 33.55 -8.53 44.24
C GLU A 86 32.96 -7.20 44.76
N LEU A 87 33.64 -6.61 45.76
CA LEU A 87 33.56 -5.19 46.12
C LEU A 87 34.89 -4.73 46.75
#